data_AF-A0A258YTA3-F1
#
_entry.id   AF-A0A258YTA3-F1
#
_cell.length_a   1.000
_cell.length_b   1.000
_cell.length_c   1.000
_cell.angle_alpha   90.00
_cell.angle_beta   90.00
_cell.angle_gamma   90.00
#
_symmetry.space_group_name_H-M   'P 1'
#
loop_
_entity.id
_entity.type
_entity.pdbx_description
1 polymer ?
#
loop_
_entity_poly.entity_id
_entity_poly.type
_entity_poly.pdbx_seq_one_letter_code
_entity_poly.pdbx_strand_id
1 'polypeptide(L)' 'QYGFTFDEAQNADDTAMVKNGVTLLVDSMSFQYLVGAEIDYSEGLEGAQFVIKNPNATTTCGCGSSFSA' A
#
# COMPACT_ATOMS: atom_id res chain seq x y z
N GLN A 1 -6.37 4.99 8.14
CA GLN A 1 -6.43 3.59 7.69
C GLN A 1 -5.94 3.60 6.25
N TYR A 2 -4.97 2.76 5.89
CA TYR A 2 -4.53 2.65 4.49
C TYR A 2 -5.47 1.68 3.78
N GLY A 3 -6.08 2.11 2.68
CA GLY A 3 -6.89 1.26 1.82
C GLY A 3 -6.03 0.78 0.65
N PHE A 4 -6.01 -0.53 0.43
CA PHE A 4 -5.39 -1.11 -0.75
C PHE A 4 -6.49 -1.62 -1.67
N THR A 5 -6.44 -1.21 -2.93
CA THR A 5 -7.29 -1.74 -3.98
C THR A 5 -6.40 -2.17 -5.13
N PHE A 6 -6.81 -3.23 -5.82
CA PHE A 6 -6.19 -3.58 -7.10
C PHE A 6 -6.85 -2.72 -8.16
N ASP A 7 -6.03 -1.95 -8.88
CA ASP A 7 -6.48 -1.19 -10.03
C ASP A 7 -5.76 -1.72 -11.27
N GLU A 8 -6.51 -1.85 -12.36
CA GLU A 8 -5.97 -2.23 -13.67
C GLU A 8 -5.46 -1.01 -14.44
N ALA A 9 -5.87 0.19 -14.04
CA ALA A 9 -5.51 1.44 -14.69
C ALA A 9 -4.74 2.37 -13.75
N GLN A 10 -3.68 2.99 -14.27
CA GLN A 10 -3.04 4.12 -13.63
C GLN A 10 -3.81 5.40 -13.96
N ASN A 11 -4.25 6.14 -12.94
CA ASN A 11 -4.84 7.46 -13.15
C ASN A 11 -3.75 8.51 -13.40
N ALA A 12 -4.13 9.65 -13.99
CA ALA A 12 -3.17 10.72 -14.33
C ALA A 12 -2.47 11.31 -13.08
N ASP A 13 -3.14 11.26 -11.93
CA ASP A 13 -2.68 11.79 -10.65
C ASP A 13 -1.92 10.75 -9.81
N ASP A 14 -1.78 9.52 -10.33
CA ASP A 14 -1.13 8.41 -9.66
C ASP A 14 0.36 8.36 -10.00
N THR A 15 1.16 8.20 -8.95
CA THR A 15 2.57 7.87 -9.06
C THR A 15 2.73 6.37 -9.14
N ALA A 16 3.20 5.87 -10.28
CA ALA A 16 3.55 4.47 -10.45
C ALA A 16 4.99 4.19 -10.00
N MET A 17 5.16 3.21 -9.13
CA MET A 17 6.45 2.71 -8.67
C MET A 17 6.54 1.22 -8.98
N VAL A 18 7.50 0.82 -9.82
CA VAL A 18 7.71 -0.59 -10.16
C VAL A 18 8.83 -1.16 -9.31
N LYS A 19 8.55 -2.26 -8.59
CA LYS A 19 9.55 -2.97 -7.80
C LYS A 19 9.33 -4.47 -7.88
N ASN A 20 10.39 -5.21 -8.23
CA ASN A 20 10.36 -6.68 -8.36
C ASN A 20 9.23 -7.22 -9.25
N GLY A 21 8.86 -6.48 -10.30
CA GLY A 21 7.78 -6.85 -11.22
C GLY A 21 6.36 -6.52 -10.74
N VAL A 22 6.22 -5.89 -9.57
CA VAL A 22 4.96 -5.37 -9.05
C VAL A 22 4.91 -3.86 -9.26
N THR A 23 3.78 -3.36 -9.76
CA THR A 23 3.52 -1.92 -9.89
C THR A 23 2.67 -1.47 -8.70
N LEU A 24 3.21 -0.55 -7.91
CA LEU A 24 2.48 0.16 -6.88
C LEU A 24 1.99 1.49 -7.45
N LEU A 25 0.69 1.74 -7.37
CA LEU A 25 0.08 3.00 -7.73
C LEU A 25 -0.24 3.78 -6.46
N VAL A 26 0.17 5.03 -6.39
CA VAL A 26 -0.03 5.90 -5.23
C VAL A 26 -0.61 7.23 -5.69
N ASP A 27 -1.81 7.55 -5.24
CA ASP A 27 -2.41 8.84 -5.52
C ASP A 27 -1.61 9.98 -4.86
N SER A 28 -1.62 11.16 -5.49
CA SER A 28 -0.88 12.32 -5.02
C SER A 28 -1.21 12.75 -3.58
N MET A 29 -2.43 12.53 -3.09
CA MET A 29 -2.79 12.85 -1.70
C MET A 29 -2.17 11.86 -0.72
N SER A 30 -2.15 10.56 -1.04
CA SER A 30 -1.53 9.52 -0.23
C SER A 30 -0.01 9.54 -0.26
N PHE A 31 0.59 10.03 -1.35
CA PHE A 31 2.04 10.04 -1.53
C PHE A 31 2.78 10.69 -0.37
N GLN A 32 2.30 11.85 0.12
CA GLN A 32 2.90 12.57 1.25
C GLN A 32 2.92 11.75 2.54
N TYR A 33 1.94 10.86 2.73
CA TYR A 33 1.86 9.98 3.89
C TYR A 33 2.74 8.75 3.75
N LEU A 34 3.12 8.36 2.53
CA LEU A 34 3.99 7.22 2.27
C LEU A 34 5.47 7.61 2.13
N VAL A 35 5.81 8.90 2.19
CA VAL A 35 7.20 9.35 2.14
C VAL A 35 8.00 8.76 3.30
N GLY A 36 9.01 7.95 2.96
CA GLY A 36 9.85 7.23 3.92
C GLY A 36 9.22 5.97 4.51
N ALA A 37 8.02 5.59 4.06
CA ALA A 37 7.41 4.33 4.42
C ALA A 37 8.01 3.16 3.61
N GLU A 38 8.12 2.02 4.26
CA GLU A 38 8.47 0.74 3.64
C GLU A 38 7.19 -0.07 3.45
N ILE A 39 6.98 -0.58 2.24
CA ILE A 39 5.82 -1.41 1.90
C ILE A 39 6.35 -2.81 1.60
N ASP A 40 5.89 -3.77 2.40
CA ASP A 40 6.22 -5.18 2.31
C ASP A 40 4.97 -5.96 1.86
N TYR A 41 5.17 -7.07 1.17
CA TYR A 41 4.10 -7.97 0.77
C TYR A 41 4.39 -9.35 1.33
N SER A 42 3.47 -9.84 2.17
CA SER A 42 3.60 -11.12 2.87
C SER A 42 2.49 -12.04 2.44
N GLU A 43 2.87 -13.20 1.90
CA GLU A 43 1.96 -14.29 1.57
C GLU A 43 2.18 -15.45 2.55
N GLY A 44 1.11 -15.85 3.25
CA GLY A 44 1.15 -16.96 4.18
C GLY A 44 -0.11 -17.80 4.11
N LEU A 45 -0.23 -18.77 5.03
CA LEU A 45 -1.42 -19.60 5.18
C LEU A 45 -2.69 -18.80 5.47
N GLU A 46 -2.54 -17.61 6.06
CA GLU A 46 -3.64 -16.70 6.41
C GLU A 46 -4.06 -15.78 5.25
N GLY A 47 -3.35 -15.84 4.12
CA GLY A 47 -3.61 -15.04 2.93
C GLY A 47 -2.44 -14.12 2.55
N ALA A 48 -2.67 -13.35 1.50
CA ALA A 48 -1.75 -12.33 1.01
C ALA A 48 -2.11 -10.96 1.60
N GLN A 49 -1.14 -10.26 2.18
CA GLN A 49 -1.35 -8.92 2.74
C GLN A 49 -0.18 -7.97 2.45
N PHE A 50 -0.52 -6.69 2.28
CA PHE A 50 0.46 -5.61 2.28
C PHE A 50 0.69 -5.09 3.70
N VAL A 51 1.95 -4.97 4.09
CA VAL A 51 2.39 -4.45 5.39
C VAL A 51 3.11 -3.12 5.15
N ILE A 52 2.53 -2.03 5.65
CA ILE A 52 3.17 -0.71 5.59
C ILE A 52 3.88 -0.44 6.91
N LYS A 53 5.19 -0.24 6.86
CA LYS A 53 5.99 0.30 7.96
C LYS A 53 6.29 1.76 7.65
N ASN A 54 5.50 2.66 8.20
CA ASN A 54 5.74 4.09 8.05
C ASN A 54 6.32 4.66 9.36
N PRO A 55 7.57 5.14 9.38
CA PRO A 55 8.18 5.71 10.59
C PRO A 55 7.45 6.98 11.06
N ASN A 56 6.69 7.64 10.18
CA ASN A 56 5.87 8.80 10.50
C ASN A 56 4.46 8.42 11.00
N ALA A 57 4.07 7.14 10.93
CA ALA A 57 2.77 6.69 11.40
C ALA A 57 2.84 6.25 12.87
N THR A 58 2.22 7.03 13.75
CA THR A 58 2.12 6.77 15.20
C THR A 58 1.08 5.72 15.59
N THR A 59 0.33 5.16 14.64
CA THR A 59 -0.77 4.21 14.93
C THR A 59 -0.71 2.99 14.03
N THR A 60 0.05 1.98 14.45
CA THR A 60 0.02 0.63 13.88
C THR A 60 -1.19 -0.11 14.43
N CYS A 61 -2.40 0.17 13.90
CA CYS A 61 -3.57 -0.63 14.27
C CYS A 61 -3.55 -1.93 13.44
N GLY A 62 -3.06 -2.99 14.08
CA GLY A 62 -2.87 -4.32 13.54
C GLY A 62 -4.15 -5.11 13.32
N CYS A 63 -4.97 -4.70 12.37
CA CYS A 63 -5.80 -5.64 11.63
C CYS A 63 -5.66 -5.32 10.14
N GLY A 64 -4.82 -6.09 9.44
CA GLY A 64 -4.54 -5.97 8.01
C GLY A 64 -5.72 -6.37 7.13
N SER A 65 -6.91 -5.84 7.40
CA SER A 65 -8.15 -6.24 6.73
C SER A 65 -8.85 -4.99 6.21
N SER A 66 -8.54 -4.64 4.97
CA SER A 66 -9.42 -3.83 4.13
C SER A 66 -9.27 -4.30 2.69
N PHE A 67 -9.58 -5.58 2.46
CA PHE A 67 -10.11 -6.02 1.17
C PHE A 67 -11.59 -5.64 1.17
N SER A 68 -11.94 -4.51 0.57
CA SER A 68 -13.31 -4.27 0.16
C SER A 68 -13.45 -4.78 -1.28
N ALA A 69 -14.31 -5.78 -1.42
CA ALA A 69 -14.81 -6.32 -2.68
C ALA A 69 -15.68 -5.31 -3.43
#